data_AF-A0A965IF89-F1
#
_entry.id   AF-A0A965IF89-F1
#
_cell.length_a   1.000
_cell.length_b   1.000
_cell.length_c   1.000
_cell.angle_alpha   90.00
_cell.angle_beta   90.00
_cell.angle_gamma   90.00
#
_symmetry.space_group_name_H-M   'P 1'
#
loop_
_entity.id
_entity.type
_entity.pdbx_description
1 polymer ?
#
loop_
_entity_poly.entity_id
_entity_poly.type
_entity_poly.pdbx_seq_one_letter_code
_entity_poly.pdbx_strand_id
1 'polypeptide(L)'
;MPNWVSNSLFITGETASDIDEVVAQLTRPIPQKVEGKIVFEPTEFSFWNVIAPEREKWDDYFSIADGTEPRDNWYNWNINNWGAKWDANDTYIERADTNLSISFETAWSPVEPVVVRLSLQFRHLHFSYSYEEEQGWGGEVEYEAGEASERKEWDIPNSHKEYEERDRLDSCVCAWDENREDWYEDCPKGGAE
;
A
#
# COMPACT_ATOMS: atom_id res chain seq x y z
N MET A 1 -15.06 -8.53 5.39
CA MET A 1 -13.88 -8.33 4.51
C MET A 1 -13.11 -7.16 5.07
N PRO A 2 -11.77 -7.15 5.02
CA PRO A 2 -11.03 -5.93 5.33
C PRO A 2 -11.39 -4.85 4.31
N ASN A 3 -11.26 -3.59 4.70
CA ASN A 3 -11.20 -2.51 3.72
C ASN A 3 -9.84 -2.58 3.02
N TRP A 4 -9.84 -2.35 1.71
CA TRP A 4 -8.64 -2.38 0.90
C TRP A 4 -8.12 -0.97 0.62
N VAL A 5 -6.80 -0.87 0.55
CA VAL A 5 -6.08 0.34 0.16
C VAL A 5 -5.37 0.05 -1.14
N SER A 6 -5.71 0.80 -2.17
CA SER A 6 -5.00 0.82 -3.44
C SER A 6 -3.71 1.61 -3.27
N ASN A 7 -2.60 1.03 -3.71
CA ASN A 7 -1.27 1.59 -3.59
C ASN A 7 -0.66 1.73 -4.98
N SER A 8 0.05 2.83 -5.22
CA SER A 8 0.91 3.01 -6.39
C SER A 8 2.27 3.51 -5.95
N LEU A 9 3.30 2.73 -6.26
CA LEU A 9 4.70 3.05 -5.99
C LEU A 9 5.42 3.24 -7.32
N PHE A 10 5.95 4.44 -7.53
CA PHE A 10 6.78 4.78 -8.67
C PHE A 10 8.22 4.99 -8.21
N ILE A 11 9.17 4.35 -8.89
CA ILE A 11 10.59 4.42 -8.56
C ILE A 11 11.36 4.89 -9.79
N THR A 12 12.15 5.95 -9.62
CA THR A 12 12.98 6.52 -10.68
C THR A 12 14.45 6.43 -10.32
N GLY A 13 15.24 5.92 -11.27
CA GLY A 13 16.70 5.87 -11.19
C GLY A 13 17.39 6.63 -12.31
N GLU A 14 18.72 6.58 -12.32
CA GLU A 14 19.54 7.18 -13.38
C GLU A 14 19.77 6.21 -14.54
N THR A 15 19.74 4.90 -14.25
CA THR A 15 20.07 3.83 -15.20
C THR A 15 19.08 2.68 -15.12
N ALA A 16 19.01 1.88 -16.19
CA ALA A 16 18.23 0.64 -16.19
C ALA A 16 18.72 -0.39 -15.17
N SER A 17 20.03 -0.39 -14.88
CA SER A 17 20.61 -1.27 -13.86
C SER A 17 20.05 -0.98 -12.47
N ASP A 18 19.73 0.28 -12.17
CA ASP A 18 19.10 0.64 -10.90
C ASP A 18 17.76 -0.06 -10.71
N ILE A 19 16.93 -0.03 -11.76
CA ILE A 19 15.61 -0.66 -11.76
C ILE A 19 15.73 -2.20 -11.73
N ASP A 20 16.70 -2.75 -12.46
CA ASP A 20 16.97 -4.20 -12.45
C ASP A 20 17.35 -4.71 -11.05
N GLU A 21 18.14 -3.95 -10.28
CA GLU A 21 18.52 -4.32 -8.91
C GLU A 21 17.32 -4.30 -7.95
N VAL A 22 16.48 -3.25 -8.03
CA VAL A 22 15.25 -3.14 -7.23
C VAL A 22 14.33 -4.33 -7.51
N VAL A 23 14.07 -4.58 -8.78
CA VAL A 23 13.28 -5.74 -9.22
C VAL A 23 13.86 -7.04 -8.68
N ALA A 24 15.16 -7.26 -8.88
CA ALA A 24 15.80 -8.53 -8.53
C ALA A 24 15.76 -8.78 -7.02
N GLN A 25 15.64 -7.73 -6.21
CA GLN A 25 15.33 -7.85 -4.80
C GLN A 25 13.86 -8.21 -4.58
N LEU A 26 12.93 -7.44 -5.15
CA LEU A 26 11.49 -7.55 -4.90
C LEU A 26 10.86 -8.88 -5.37
N THR A 27 11.44 -9.55 -6.37
CA THR A 27 10.93 -10.80 -6.94
C THR A 27 11.61 -12.07 -6.39
N ARG A 28 12.41 -11.97 -5.32
CA ARG A 28 13.08 -13.15 -4.75
C ARG A 28 12.02 -14.12 -4.19
N PRO A 29 12.20 -15.44 -4.36
CA PRO A 29 11.31 -16.41 -3.74
C PRO A 29 11.24 -16.22 -2.23
N ILE A 30 10.03 -16.27 -1.66
CA ILE A 30 9.77 -15.99 -0.25
C ILE A 30 9.50 -17.28 0.54
N PRO A 31 9.86 -17.34 1.82
CA PRO A 31 9.63 -18.50 2.65
C PRO A 31 8.15 -18.69 2.96
N GLN A 32 7.68 -19.93 2.85
CA GLN A 32 6.36 -20.39 3.26
C GLN A 32 6.50 -21.65 4.09
N LYS A 33 5.67 -21.82 5.13
CA LYS A 33 5.65 -23.02 5.96
C LYS A 33 4.55 -23.96 5.49
N VAL A 34 4.94 -25.00 4.75
CA VAL A 34 4.05 -26.03 4.20
C VAL A 34 4.34 -27.34 4.91
N GLU A 35 3.32 -27.90 5.59
CA GLU A 35 3.42 -29.17 6.34
C GLU A 35 4.61 -29.20 7.33
N GLY A 36 4.90 -28.07 7.98
CA GLY A 36 5.97 -27.95 8.96
C GLY A 36 7.38 -27.80 8.38
N LYS A 37 7.51 -27.72 7.05
CA LYS A 37 8.78 -27.44 6.36
C LYS A 37 8.76 -26.06 5.73
N ILE A 38 9.92 -25.40 5.70
CA ILE A 38 10.06 -24.16 4.95
C ILE A 38 10.38 -24.48 3.49
N VAL A 39 9.53 -23.98 2.61
CA VAL A 39 9.72 -23.97 1.15
C VAL A 39 9.82 -22.52 0.68
N PHE A 40 10.48 -22.29 -0.45
CA PHE A 40 10.57 -20.96 -1.04
C PHE A 40 9.71 -20.92 -2.29
N GLU A 41 8.72 -20.04 -2.30
CA GLU A 41 7.77 -19.90 -3.40
C GLU A 41 8.09 -18.66 -4.22
N PRO A 42 8.00 -18.73 -5.56
CA PRO A 42 8.20 -17.56 -6.41
C PRO A 42 7.13 -16.49 -6.12
N THR A 43 7.51 -15.23 -6.27
CA THR A 43 6.59 -14.09 -6.14
C THR A 43 6.93 -13.04 -7.19
N GLU A 44 5.92 -12.27 -7.59
CA GLU A 44 6.09 -11.10 -8.46
C GLU A 44 6.48 -9.85 -7.66
N PHE A 45 6.00 -9.73 -6.43
CA PHE A 45 6.30 -8.64 -5.51
C PHE A 45 5.98 -9.09 -4.08
N SER A 46 6.82 -8.71 -3.11
CA SER A 46 6.55 -9.03 -1.71
C SER A 46 7.31 -8.11 -0.76
N PHE A 47 6.63 -7.67 0.29
CA PHE A 47 7.23 -6.87 1.36
C PHE A 47 8.30 -7.64 2.14
N TRP A 48 8.24 -8.98 2.17
CA TRP A 48 9.28 -9.84 2.73
C TRP A 48 10.66 -9.56 2.13
N ASN A 49 10.70 -9.18 0.85
CA ASN A 49 11.94 -8.88 0.17
C ASN A 49 12.51 -7.51 0.53
N VAL A 50 11.80 -6.72 1.34
CA VAL A 50 12.23 -5.40 1.84
C VAL A 50 12.47 -5.45 3.36
N ILE A 51 11.47 -5.92 4.10
CA ILE A 51 11.50 -6.11 5.55
C ILE A 51 10.98 -7.52 5.85
N ALA A 52 11.84 -8.36 6.42
CA ALA A 52 11.52 -9.73 6.82
C ALA A 52 11.81 -9.96 8.31
N PRO A 53 11.08 -10.86 8.98
CA PRO A 53 11.45 -11.31 10.31
C PRO A 53 12.80 -12.01 10.27
N GLU A 54 13.58 -11.83 11.34
CA GLU A 54 14.83 -12.54 11.56
C GLU A 54 14.61 -14.05 11.45
N ARG A 55 15.59 -14.78 10.90
CA ARG A 55 15.45 -16.20 10.59
C ARG A 55 15.14 -17.04 11.83
N GLU A 56 15.72 -16.64 12.96
CA GLU A 56 15.56 -17.25 14.27
C GLU A 56 14.11 -17.13 14.79
N LYS A 57 13.34 -16.17 14.26
CA LYS A 57 11.94 -15.90 14.63
C LYS A 57 10.93 -16.54 13.68
N TRP A 58 11.37 -17.30 12.66
CA TRP A 58 10.45 -17.85 11.66
C TRP A 58 9.45 -18.86 12.24
N ASP A 59 9.85 -19.67 13.23
CA ASP A 59 8.91 -20.60 13.84
C ASP A 59 7.79 -19.89 14.62
N ASP A 60 8.12 -18.79 15.30
CA ASP A 60 7.15 -17.93 15.98
C ASP A 60 6.25 -17.21 14.96
N TYR A 61 6.86 -16.67 13.90
CA TYR A 61 6.15 -15.97 12.84
C TYR A 61 5.12 -16.88 12.15
N PHE A 62 5.54 -18.08 11.71
CA PHE A 62 4.66 -19.04 11.02
C PHE A 62 3.78 -19.88 11.97
N SER A 63 3.76 -19.56 13.26
CA SER A 63 2.86 -20.22 14.22
C SER A 63 1.41 -19.77 14.01
N ILE A 64 0.45 -20.61 14.41
CA ILE A 64 -0.97 -20.26 14.35
C ILE A 64 -1.25 -19.20 15.42
N ALA A 65 -1.77 -18.04 15.01
CA ALA A 65 -2.28 -17.05 15.94
C ALA A 65 -3.60 -17.56 16.55
N ASP A 66 -3.53 -18.20 17.72
CA ASP A 66 -4.70 -18.76 18.43
C ASP A 66 -5.28 -17.81 19.50
N GLY A 67 -4.77 -16.58 19.55
CA GLY A 67 -5.19 -15.56 20.51
C GLY A 67 -4.59 -15.71 21.90
N THR A 68 -3.72 -16.70 22.13
CA THR A 68 -3.15 -16.97 23.45
C THR A 68 -1.63 -16.74 23.59
N GLU A 69 -0.84 -16.64 22.52
CA GLU A 69 0.62 -16.35 22.56
C GLU A 69 1.16 -15.56 21.33
N PRO A 70 2.45 -15.14 21.32
CA PRO A 70 3.03 -13.88 21.79
C PRO A 70 2.88 -12.69 20.81
N ARG A 71 3.36 -11.50 21.21
CA ARG A 71 3.42 -10.27 20.38
C ARG A 71 4.13 -10.43 19.03
N ASP A 72 4.82 -11.53 18.79
CA ASP A 72 5.72 -11.75 17.65
C ASP A 72 5.13 -12.68 16.55
N ASN A 73 3.84 -13.06 16.62
CA ASN A 73 3.21 -13.84 15.54
C ASN A 73 3.13 -13.04 14.22
N TRP A 74 2.92 -13.73 13.08
CA TRP A 74 2.86 -13.07 11.75
C TRP A 74 1.94 -11.86 11.71
N TYR A 75 0.79 -11.92 12.38
CA TYR A 75 -0.21 -10.85 12.33
C TYR A 75 0.32 -9.57 12.97
N ASN A 76 0.80 -9.67 14.22
CA ASN A 76 1.34 -8.52 14.93
C ASN A 76 2.63 -8.04 14.28
N TRP A 77 3.47 -8.97 13.81
CA TRP A 77 4.71 -8.64 13.15
C TRP A 77 4.44 -7.84 11.86
N ASN A 78 3.53 -8.29 11.00
CA ASN A 78 3.19 -7.60 9.76
C ASN A 78 2.68 -6.18 10.03
N ILE A 79 1.73 -6.03 10.94
CA ILE A 79 1.20 -4.71 11.31
C ILE A 79 2.30 -3.78 11.81
N ASN A 80 3.20 -4.27 12.68
CA ASN A 80 4.26 -3.44 13.26
C ASN A 80 5.39 -3.09 12.28
N ASN A 81 5.64 -3.92 11.26
CA ASN A 81 6.80 -3.77 10.37
C ASN A 81 6.44 -3.28 8.96
N TRP A 82 5.28 -3.68 8.45
CA TRP A 82 4.78 -3.25 7.14
C TRP A 82 3.69 -2.20 7.25
N GLY A 83 2.98 -2.12 8.37
CA GLY A 83 1.76 -1.31 8.53
C GLY A 83 0.50 -2.10 8.16
N ALA A 84 0.58 -2.93 7.11
CA ALA A 84 -0.53 -3.73 6.63
C ALA A 84 -0.57 -5.15 7.23
N LYS A 85 -1.77 -5.75 7.24
CA LYS A 85 -1.99 -7.10 7.77
C LYS A 85 -1.34 -8.20 6.93
N TRP A 86 -1.51 -8.07 5.62
CA TRP A 86 -1.07 -9.03 4.63
C TRP A 86 -0.05 -8.38 3.71
N ASP A 87 0.68 -9.22 2.99
CA ASP A 87 1.53 -8.79 1.89
C ASP A 87 0.69 -8.19 0.75
N ALA A 88 1.36 -7.65 -0.27
CA ALA A 88 0.72 -7.10 -1.45
C ALA A 88 -0.22 -8.12 -2.13
N ASN A 89 -1.38 -7.64 -2.55
CA ASN A 89 -2.34 -8.41 -3.36
C ASN A 89 -2.60 -7.67 -4.69
N ASP A 90 -3.18 -8.38 -5.67
CA ASP A 90 -3.60 -7.82 -6.98
C ASP A 90 -2.54 -6.93 -7.62
N THR A 91 -1.30 -7.41 -7.62
CA THR A 91 -0.14 -6.63 -8.03
C THR A 91 -0.03 -6.52 -9.55
N TYR A 92 0.31 -5.31 -10.01
CA TYR A 92 0.65 -5.01 -11.39
C TYR A 92 1.98 -4.25 -11.44
N ILE A 93 2.89 -4.69 -12.32
CA ILE A 93 4.24 -4.12 -12.44
C ILE A 93 4.48 -3.70 -13.89
N GLU A 94 4.80 -2.43 -14.09
CA GLU A 94 5.25 -1.89 -15.36
C GLU A 94 6.70 -1.40 -15.27
N ARG A 95 7.48 -1.72 -16.30
CA ARG A 95 8.88 -1.31 -16.39
C ARG A 95 9.12 -0.46 -17.62
N ALA A 96 9.88 0.60 -17.42
CA ALA A 96 10.54 1.36 -18.47
C ALA A 96 12.03 1.48 -18.15
N ASP A 97 12.82 2.04 -19.07
CA ASP A 97 14.29 2.06 -18.98
C ASP A 97 14.80 2.48 -17.60
N THR A 98 14.38 3.63 -17.08
CA THR A 98 14.86 4.14 -15.77
C THR A 98 13.73 4.30 -14.75
N ASN A 99 12.57 3.65 -15.00
CA ASN A 99 11.39 3.79 -14.15
C ASN A 99 10.71 2.45 -13.90
N LEU A 100 10.19 2.29 -12.67
CA LEU A 100 9.39 1.15 -12.25
C LEU A 100 8.07 1.67 -11.66
N SER A 101 6.95 1.17 -12.15
CA SER A 101 5.63 1.42 -11.57
C SER A 101 5.10 0.11 -10.99
N ILE A 102 4.65 0.15 -9.73
CA ILE A 102 4.06 -0.99 -9.03
C ILE A 102 2.74 -0.53 -8.44
N SER A 103 1.64 -1.14 -8.88
CA SER A 103 0.31 -0.94 -8.30
C SER A 103 -0.11 -2.21 -7.56
N PHE A 104 -0.66 -2.10 -6.36
CA PHE A 104 -1.02 -3.24 -5.52
C PHE A 104 -2.04 -2.87 -4.45
N GLU A 105 -2.72 -3.86 -3.90
CA GLU A 105 -3.70 -3.71 -2.84
C GLU A 105 -3.14 -4.17 -1.48
N THR A 106 -3.50 -3.46 -0.41
CA THR A 106 -3.17 -3.84 0.97
C THR A 106 -4.39 -3.81 1.87
N ALA A 107 -4.42 -4.68 2.87
CA ALA A 107 -5.48 -4.66 3.86
C ALA A 107 -5.25 -3.56 4.91
N TRP A 108 -6.26 -2.71 5.10
CA TRP A 108 -6.43 -1.70 6.15
C TRP A 108 -5.58 -0.45 6.10
N SER A 109 -4.35 -0.51 5.58
CA SER A 109 -3.45 0.64 5.59
C SER A 109 -2.50 0.66 4.40
N PRO A 110 -1.92 1.83 4.08
CA PRO A 110 -0.71 1.90 3.28
C PRO A 110 0.47 1.20 3.96
N VAL A 111 1.56 1.07 3.22
CA VAL A 111 2.81 0.40 3.61
C VAL A 111 4.01 1.35 3.60
N GLU A 112 3.83 2.57 4.13
CA GLU A 112 4.90 3.56 4.28
C GLU A 112 6.18 2.98 4.90
N PRO A 113 6.15 2.12 5.95
CA PRO A 113 7.37 1.50 6.49
C PRO A 113 8.18 0.72 5.44
N VAL A 114 7.49 0.01 4.53
CA VAL A 114 8.12 -0.75 3.44
C VAL A 114 8.76 0.21 2.45
N VAL A 115 8.06 1.27 2.04
CA VAL A 115 8.57 2.27 1.09
C VAL A 115 9.78 3.01 1.65
N VAL A 116 9.71 3.46 2.90
CA VAL A 116 10.84 4.09 3.62
C VAL A 116 12.04 3.16 3.65
N ARG A 117 11.83 1.88 3.98
CA ARG A 117 12.94 0.92 4.04
C ARG A 117 13.56 0.67 2.67
N LEU A 118 12.75 0.58 1.63
CA LEU A 118 13.23 0.41 0.27
C LEU A 118 14.04 1.65 -0.17
N SER A 119 13.57 2.85 0.15
CA SER A 119 14.31 4.10 -0.07
C SER A 119 15.64 4.17 0.68
N LEU A 120 15.73 3.60 1.89
CA LEU A 120 16.99 3.47 2.62
C LEU A 120 17.96 2.45 1.98
N GLN A 121 17.45 1.42 1.32
CA GLN A 121 18.26 0.39 0.65
C GLN A 121 18.82 0.92 -0.67
N PHE A 122 18.05 1.73 -1.39
CA PHE A 122 18.44 2.35 -2.67
C PHE A 122 18.45 3.88 -2.55
N ARG A 123 19.41 4.39 -1.77
CA ARG A 123 19.45 5.81 -1.36
C ARG A 123 19.63 6.81 -2.50
N HIS A 124 20.04 6.36 -3.67
CA HIS A 124 20.22 7.17 -4.87
C HIS A 124 18.99 7.20 -5.77
N LEU A 125 17.92 6.48 -5.42
CA LEU A 125 16.67 6.46 -6.16
C LEU A 125 15.63 7.37 -5.51
N HIS A 126 14.71 7.83 -6.35
CA HIS A 126 13.56 8.61 -5.95
C HIS A 126 12.30 7.75 -5.98
N PHE A 127 11.42 7.93 -4.99
CA PHE A 127 10.22 7.12 -4.79
C PHE A 127 9.01 8.03 -4.61
N SER A 128 8.05 7.93 -5.52
CA SER A 128 6.74 8.56 -5.40
C SER A 128 5.72 7.50 -5.00
N TYR A 129 5.08 7.68 -3.86
CA TYR A 129 4.15 6.72 -3.29
C TYR A 129 2.80 7.36 -3.05
N SER A 130 1.76 6.81 -3.69
CA SER A 130 0.38 7.21 -3.44
C SER A 130 -0.45 6.03 -2.94
N TYR A 131 -1.43 6.34 -2.12
CA TYR A 131 -2.36 5.37 -1.59
C TYR A 131 -3.74 5.97 -1.42
N GLU A 132 -4.77 5.16 -1.61
CA GLU A 132 -6.15 5.54 -1.37
C GLU A 132 -6.97 4.34 -0.95
N GLU A 133 -7.78 4.52 0.09
CA GLU A 133 -8.70 3.50 0.59
C GLU A 133 -10.07 3.63 -0.05
N GLU A 134 -10.83 2.52 -0.09
CA GLU A 134 -12.13 2.40 -0.77
C GLU A 134 -13.17 3.49 -0.40
N GLN A 135 -13.08 4.11 0.78
CA GLN A 135 -13.98 5.18 1.22
C GLN A 135 -13.48 6.58 0.83
N GLY A 136 -12.23 6.70 0.36
CA GLY A 136 -11.71 7.89 -0.32
C GLY A 136 -10.72 8.74 0.47
N TRP A 137 -10.26 8.30 1.65
CA TRP A 137 -9.07 8.86 2.29
C TRP A 137 -7.81 8.33 1.63
N GLY A 138 -6.73 9.12 1.63
CA GLY A 138 -5.51 8.75 0.95
C GLY A 138 -4.40 9.78 1.11
N GLY A 139 -3.32 9.55 0.39
CA GLY A 139 -2.17 10.44 0.40
C GLY A 139 -1.18 10.18 -0.72
N GLU A 140 -0.25 11.12 -0.83
CA GLU A 140 0.93 11.08 -1.69
C GLU A 140 2.14 11.45 -0.85
N VAL A 141 3.21 10.67 -0.97
CA VAL A 141 4.47 10.91 -0.26
C VAL A 141 5.65 10.65 -1.20
N GLU A 142 6.58 11.60 -1.22
CA GLU A 142 7.85 11.46 -1.91
C GLU A 142 8.95 11.07 -0.94
N TYR A 143 9.76 10.06 -1.29
CA TYR A 143 10.88 9.58 -0.49
C TYR A 143 12.20 9.60 -1.25
N GLU A 144 13.26 10.03 -0.56
CA GLU A 144 14.64 9.90 -1.00
C GLU A 144 15.52 9.55 0.20
N ALA A 145 16.38 8.53 0.05
CA ALA A 145 17.28 8.08 1.10
C ALA A 145 16.62 7.82 2.48
N GLY A 146 15.34 7.42 2.49
CA GLY A 146 14.55 7.16 3.70
C GLY A 146 13.87 8.38 4.33
N GLU A 147 14.01 9.57 3.76
CA GLU A 147 13.39 10.79 4.24
C GLU A 147 12.20 11.17 3.36
N ALA A 148 11.09 11.56 3.98
CA ALA A 148 9.92 12.09 3.28
C ALA A 148 10.11 13.59 3.04
N SER A 149 9.98 14.05 1.79
CA SER A 149 10.20 15.46 1.42
C SER A 149 8.89 16.21 1.17
N GLU A 150 7.91 15.58 0.55
CA GLU A 150 6.58 16.14 0.28
C GLU A 150 5.52 15.13 0.70
N ARG A 151 4.52 15.60 1.47
CA ARG A 151 3.38 14.79 1.93
C ARG A 151 2.09 15.55 1.67
N LYS A 152 1.17 14.92 0.96
CA LYS A 152 -0.23 15.32 0.85
C LYS A 152 -1.07 14.21 1.46
N GLU A 153 -2.03 14.59 2.27
CA GLU A 153 -3.01 13.67 2.84
C GLU A 153 -4.39 14.29 2.72
N TRP A 154 -5.39 13.45 2.49
CA TRP A 154 -6.77 13.85 2.43
C TRP A 154 -7.65 12.83 3.13
N ASP A 155 -8.74 13.32 3.71
CA ASP A 155 -9.75 12.49 4.34
C ASP A 155 -10.91 12.23 3.36
N ILE A 156 -11.85 11.40 3.77
CA ILE A 156 -13.13 11.18 3.11
C ILE A 156 -13.88 12.53 3.06
N PRO A 157 -14.31 13.01 1.87
CA PRO A 157 -15.05 14.25 1.76
C PRO A 157 -16.36 14.20 2.56
N ASN A 158 -16.64 15.25 3.32
CA ASN A 158 -17.82 15.33 4.19
C ASN A 158 -18.86 16.37 3.71
N SER A 159 -18.70 16.89 2.50
CA SER A 159 -19.64 17.83 1.86
C SER A 159 -19.59 17.74 0.34
N HIS A 160 -20.64 18.17 -0.35
CA HIS A 160 -20.67 18.25 -1.81
C HIS A 160 -19.53 19.11 -2.35
N LYS A 161 -19.27 20.24 -1.69
CA LYS A 161 -18.18 21.15 -2.04
C LYS A 161 -16.81 20.46 -1.95
N GLU A 162 -16.57 19.62 -0.95
CA GLU A 162 -15.30 18.89 -0.84
C GLU A 162 -15.15 17.83 -1.95
N TYR A 163 -16.24 17.18 -2.37
CA TYR A 163 -16.22 16.33 -3.55
C TYR A 163 -15.94 17.12 -4.84
N GLU A 164 -16.51 18.33 -4.97
CA GLU A 164 -16.26 19.23 -6.11
C GLU A 164 -14.80 19.68 -6.17
N GLU A 165 -14.23 20.09 -5.03
CA GLU A 165 -12.83 20.52 -4.92
C GLU A 165 -11.83 19.43 -5.31
N ARG A 166 -12.22 18.16 -5.19
CA ARG A 166 -11.43 16.99 -5.57
C ARG A 166 -11.75 16.45 -6.97
N ASP A 167 -12.65 17.10 -7.72
CA ASP A 167 -13.15 16.64 -9.01
C ASP A 167 -13.74 15.21 -8.96
N ARG A 168 -14.50 14.92 -7.88
CA ARG A 168 -15.09 13.61 -7.58
C ARG A 168 -16.59 13.69 -7.30
N LEU A 169 -17.28 14.59 -8.00
CA LEU A 169 -18.73 14.75 -7.85
C LEU A 169 -19.51 13.46 -8.11
N ASP A 170 -19.02 12.57 -8.98
CA ASP A 170 -19.64 11.26 -9.24
C ASP A 170 -19.65 10.33 -8.01
N SER A 171 -18.74 10.55 -7.05
CA SER A 171 -18.69 9.81 -5.78
C SER A 171 -19.55 10.45 -4.69
N CYS A 172 -19.97 11.71 -4.85
CA CYS A 172 -20.87 12.36 -3.92
C CYS A 172 -22.23 11.64 -3.92
N VAL A 173 -22.81 11.42 -2.73
CA VAL A 173 -24.09 10.71 -2.57
C VAL A 173 -25.22 11.23 -3.48
N CYS A 174 -25.25 12.53 -3.80
CA CYS A 174 -26.27 13.10 -4.69
C CYS A 174 -26.12 12.72 -6.16
N ALA A 175 -24.99 12.16 -6.59
CA ALA A 175 -24.78 11.72 -7.96
C ALA A 175 -25.34 10.32 -8.25
N TRP A 176 -25.50 9.49 -7.23
CA TRP A 176 -25.91 8.08 -7.38
C TRP A 176 -27.08 7.66 -6.49
N ASP A 177 -27.40 8.41 -5.43
CA ASP A 177 -28.55 8.15 -4.56
C ASP A 177 -29.68 9.13 -4.84
N GLU A 178 -30.88 8.61 -5.10
CA GLU A 178 -32.09 9.42 -5.29
C GLU A 178 -32.70 9.89 -3.95
N ASN A 179 -32.32 9.28 -2.82
CA ASN A 179 -32.80 9.65 -1.50
C ASN A 179 -32.12 10.93 -1.00
N ARG A 180 -32.83 12.04 -1.13
CA ARG A 180 -32.35 13.36 -0.70
C ARG A 180 -32.15 13.49 0.82
N GLU A 181 -32.65 12.57 1.63
CA GLU A 181 -32.40 12.55 3.08
C GLU A 181 -30.95 12.17 3.42
N ASP A 182 -30.30 11.39 2.55
CA ASP A 182 -28.92 10.94 2.72
C ASP A 182 -27.91 11.91 2.09
N TRP A 183 -28.38 12.99 1.45
CA TRP A 183 -27.54 13.99 0.82
C TRP A 183 -26.88 14.93 1.82
N TYR A 184 -25.65 15.36 1.54
CA TYR A 184 -25.02 16.45 2.27
C TYR A 184 -25.87 17.72 2.20
N GLU A 185 -25.78 18.57 3.23
CA GLU A 185 -26.61 19.77 3.35
C GLU A 185 -26.47 20.72 2.15
N ASP A 186 -25.27 20.75 1.55
CA ASP A 186 -24.82 21.60 0.44
C ASP A 186 -24.98 20.95 -0.95
N CYS A 187 -25.47 19.71 -1.04
CA CYS A 187 -25.80 19.10 -2.32
C CYS A 187 -26.82 19.94 -3.12
N PRO A 188 -26.71 20.02 -4.45
CA PRO A 188 -27.61 20.80 -5.29
C PRO A 188 -29.03 20.22 -5.25
N LYS A 189 -29.94 20.87 -4.51
CA LYS A 189 -31.33 20.39 -4.31
C LYS A 189 -32.26 20.66 -5.51
N GLY A 190 -31.75 21.31 -6.56
CA GLY A 190 -32.45 21.62 -7.80
C GLY A 190 -31.98 20.71 -8.93
N GLY A 191 -32.92 20.09 -9.64
CA GLY A 191 -32.63 19.29 -10.82
C GLY A 191 -32.02 20.13 -11.94
N ALA A 192 -31.33 19.46 -12.85
CA ALA A 192 -30.94 20.03 -14.13
C ALA A 192 -32.15 20.75 -14.76
N GLU A 193 -32.04 22.08 -14.90
CA GLU A 193 -32.86 22.85 -15.83
C GLU A 193 -32.32 22.68 -17.27
#